data_AF-A0A7J8UV95-F1
#
_entry.id   AF-A0A7J8UV95-F1
#
_cell.length_a   1.000
_cell.length_b   1.000
_cell.length_c   1.000
_cell.angle_alpha   90.00
_cell.angle_beta   90.00
_cell.angle_gamma   90.00
#
_symmetry.space_group_name_H-M   'P 1'
#
loop_
_entity.id
_entity.type
_entity.pdbx_description
1 polymer ?
#
loop_
_entity_poly.entity_id
_entity_poly.type
_entity_poly.pdbx_seq_one_letter_code
_entity_poly.pdbx_strand_id
1 'polypeptide(L)' 'MTQNNLHELKEIWAQWDDEVKQLFYCNYSDLPYLLDIKVDKHLFRALVQFWNSTHSCFTFA' A
#
# COMPACT_ATOMS: atom_id res chain seq x y z
N MET A 1 9.95 3.32 -17.79
CA MET A 1 9.73 3.03 -16.36
C MET A 1 9.15 1.63 -16.27
N THR A 2 9.73 0.77 -15.45
CA THR A 2 9.17 -0.57 -15.20
C THR A 2 8.11 -0.43 -14.11
N GLN A 3 6.87 -0.82 -14.40
CA GLN A 3 5.80 -0.81 -13.41
C GLN A 3 5.89 -2.11 -12.61
N ASN A 4 6.06 -1.99 -11.28
CA ASN A 4 6.08 -3.17 -10.42
C ASN A 4 4.72 -3.87 -10.43
N ASN A 5 4.72 -5.19 -10.52
CA ASN A 5 3.50 -6.00 -10.49
C ASN A 5 3.11 -6.28 -9.03
N LEU A 6 1.88 -5.93 -8.65
CA LEU A 6 1.37 -6.18 -7.30
C LEU A 6 1.34 -7.67 -6.95
N HIS A 7 1.09 -8.55 -7.92
CA HIS A 7 1.08 -9.98 -7.71
C HIS A 7 2.48 -10.50 -7.33
N GLU A 8 3.50 -10.08 -8.07
CA GLU A 8 4.90 -10.41 -7.80
C GLU A 8 5.33 -9.91 -6.42
N LEU A 9 4.92 -8.68 -6.05
CA LEU A 9 5.17 -8.15 -4.71
C LEU A 9 4.54 -9.01 -3.61
N LYS A 10 3.32 -9.53 -3.82
CA LYS A 10 2.67 -10.45 -2.87
C LYS A 10 3.39 -11.79 -2.79
N GLU A 11 3.89 -12.31 -3.91
CA GLU A 11 4.66 -13.56 -3.92
C GLU A 11 5.96 -13.42 -3.14
N ILE A 12 6.71 -12.33 -3.36
CA ILE A 12 7.92 -12.01 -2.60
C ILE A 12 7.60 -11.91 -1.10
N TRP A 13 6.54 -11.16 -0.75
CA TRP A 13 6.10 -11.03 0.64
C TRP A 13 5.71 -12.38 1.26
N ALA A 14 5.05 -13.26 0.51
CA ALA A 14 4.64 -14.57 0.98
C ALA A 14 5.84 -15.51 1.26
N GLN A 15 6.93 -15.35 0.52
CA GLN A 15 8.15 -16.15 0.67
C GLN A 15 9.02 -15.77 1.87
N TRP A 16 8.85 -14.56 2.42
CA TRP A 16 9.64 -14.11 3.57
C TRP A 16 9.21 -14.81 4.86
N ASP A 17 10.18 -15.15 5.69
CA ASP A 17 9.96 -15.62 7.05
C ASP A 17 9.46 -14.49 7.97
N ASP A 18 9.01 -14.87 9.17
CA ASP A 18 8.44 -13.93 10.13
C ASP A 18 9.48 -12.94 10.67
N GLU A 19 10.76 -13.30 10.77
CA GLU A 19 11.80 -12.42 11.28
C GLU A 19 12.06 -11.26 10.29
N VAL A 20 12.17 -11.59 8.99
CA VAL A 20 12.32 -10.59 7.93
C VAL A 20 11.08 -9.70 7.84
N LYS A 21 9.88 -10.28 7.96
CA LYS A 21 8.63 -9.51 8.02
C LYS A 21 8.59 -8.55 9.21
N GLN A 22 8.99 -9.00 10.41
CA GLN A 22 9.07 -8.16 11.61
C GLN A 22 10.07 -7.03 11.43
N LEU A 23 11.24 -7.30 10.84
CA LEU A 23 12.21 -6.26 10.48
C LEU A 23 11.61 -5.22 9.52
N PHE A 24 10.84 -5.65 8.52
CA PHE A 24 10.16 -4.74 7.62
C PHE A 24 9.10 -3.90 8.36
N TYR A 25 8.29 -4.50 9.22
CA TYR A 25 7.33 -3.78 10.08
C TYR A 25 8.02 -2.75 10.98
N CYS A 26 9.17 -3.06 11.58
CA CYS A 26 9.92 -2.12 12.41
C CYS A 26 10.41 -0.89 11.62
N ASN A 27 10.76 -1.07 10.34
CA ASN A 27 11.31 0.00 9.51
C ASN A 27 10.24 0.80 8.76
N TYR A 28 9.15 0.15 8.36
CA TYR A 28 8.12 0.72 7.48
C TYR A 28 6.73 0.73 8.09
N SER A 29 6.59 0.34 9.35
CA SER A 29 5.32 0.30 10.09
C SER A 29 4.27 -0.48 9.29
N ASP A 30 3.09 0.09 9.12
CA ASP A 30 1.91 -0.56 8.58
C ASP A 30 1.89 -0.69 7.04
N LEU A 31 3.00 -0.35 6.38
CA LEU A 31 3.13 -0.41 4.93
C LEU A 31 2.82 -1.80 4.32
N PRO A 32 3.18 -2.94 4.95
CA PRO A 32 2.83 -4.26 4.41
C PRO A 32 1.33 -4.50 4.27
N TYR A 33 0.51 -3.91 5.13
CA TYR A 33 -0.95 -4.09 5.06
C TYR A 33 -1.53 -3.52 3.77
N LEU A 34 -0.84 -2.56 3.12
CA LEU A 34 -1.24 -2.03 1.82
C LEU A 34 -1.26 -3.09 0.72
N LEU A 35 -0.47 -4.17 0.84
CA LEU A 35 -0.48 -5.27 -0.13
C LEU A 35 -1.84 -5.98 -0.15
N ASP A 36 -2.54 -6.04 0.98
CA ASP A 36 -3.81 -6.76 1.14
C ASP A 36 -5.04 -5.87 1.16
N ILE A 37 -4.88 -4.55 1.03
CA ILE A 37 -6.00 -3.64 0.87
C ILE A 37 -6.76 -3.98 -0.41
N LYS A 38 -8.01 -4.39 -0.25
CA LYS A 38 -8.94 -4.57 -1.36
C LYS A 38 -9.35 -3.20 -1.89
N VAL A 39 -8.93 -2.87 -3.10
CA VAL A 39 -9.38 -1.66 -3.79
C VAL A 39 -10.81 -1.87 -4.28
N ASP A 40 -11.77 -1.52 -3.42
CA ASP A 40 -13.18 -1.52 -3.79
C ASP A 40 -13.67 -0.14 -4.25
N LYS A 41 -14.91 -0.08 -4.71
CA LYS A 41 -15.55 1.15 -5.19
C LYS A 41 -15.59 2.25 -4.13
N HIS A 42 -15.77 1.89 -2.86
CA HIS A 42 -15.87 2.85 -1.77
C HIS A 42 -14.51 3.45 -1.44
N LEU A 43 -13.47 2.61 -1.35
CA LEU A 43 -12.10 3.07 -1.17
C LEU A 43 -11.65 3.96 -2.32
N PHE A 44 -11.89 3.53 -3.57
CA PHE A 44 -11.53 4.34 -4.73
C PHE A 44 -12.25 5.70 -4.73
N ARG A 45 -13.56 5.71 -4.41
CA ARG A 45 -14.32 6.95 -4.27
C ARG A 45 -13.76 7.86 -3.19
N ALA A 46 -13.37 7.30 -2.04
CA ALA A 46 -12.77 8.07 -0.95
C ALA A 46 -11.42 8.66 -1.38
N LEU A 47 -10.55 7.88 -2.01
CA LEU A 47 -9.27 8.35 -2.53
C LEU A 47 -9.46 9.52 -3.51
N VAL A 48 -10.38 9.40 -4.47
CA VAL A 48 -10.68 10.49 -5.42
C VAL A 48 -11.26 11.71 -4.71
N GLN A 49 -12.13 11.51 -3.72
CA GLN A 49 -12.78 12.61 -2.99
C GLN A 49 -11.79 13.42 -2.14
N PHE A 50 -10.82 12.75 -1.52
CA PHE A 50 -9.84 13.40 -0.65
C PHE A 50 -8.56 13.81 -1.37
N TRP A 51 -8.35 13.41 -2.63
CA TRP A 51 -7.17 13.78 -3.41
C TRP A 51 -7.17 15.27 -3.79
N ASN A 52 -6.16 16.00 -3.31
CA ASN A 52 -5.91 17.38 -3.68
C ASN A 52 -4.83 17.45 -4.76
N SER A 53 -5.23 17.70 -6.01
CA SER A 53 -4.31 17.74 -7.16
C SER A 53 -3.28 18.87 -7.09
N THR A 54 -3.61 19.97 -6.41
CA THR A 54 -2.69 21.13 -6.27
C THR A 54 -1.50 20.80 -5.36
N HIS A 55 -1.73 19.96 -4.34
CA HIS A 55 -0.72 19.62 -3.34
C HIS A 55 -0.17 18.20 -3.51
N SER A 56 -0.70 17.43 -4.46
CA SER A 56 -0.39 16.02 -4.68
C SER A 56 -0.48 15.18 -3.39
N CYS A 57 -1.49 15.46 -2.56
CA CYS A 57 -1.70 14.79 -1.27
C CYS A 57 -3.19 14.58 -0.98
N PHE A 58 -3.49 13.70 -0.03
CA PHE A 58 -4.85 13.55 0.49
C PHE A 58 -5.11 14.59 1.58
N THR A 59 -6.20 15.33 1.48
CA THR A 59 -6.65 16.30 2.50
C THR A 59 -7.87 15.76 3.21
N PHE A 60 -7.78 15.57 4.53
CA PHE A 60 -8.91 15.25 5.39
C PHE A 60 -9.29 16.52 6.14
N ALA A 61 -10.52 16.99 5.94
CA ALA A 61 -11.04 18.19 6.59
C ALA A 61 -11.48 17.88 8.03
#